data_AF-A0A7S2A0Q2-F1
#
_entry.id   AF-A0A7S2A0Q2-F1
#
_cell.length_a   1.000
_cell.length_b   1.000
_cell.length_c   1.000
_cell.angle_alpha   90.00
_cell.angle_beta   90.00
_cell.angle_gamma   90.00
#
_symmetry.space_group_name_H-M   'P 1'
#
loop_
_entity.id
_entity.type
_entity.pdbx_description
1 polymer ?
#
loop_
_entity_poly.entity_id
_entity_poly.type
_entity_poly.pdbx_seq_one_letter_code
_entity_poly.pdbx_strand_id
1 'polypeptide(L)'
;MSMFCLSKYLMPAEAVAEAGSNGKGGVFTITPNVVFNLTSENLPIVINASDTIIQCGTEGSRNENCVFLGGSRHFELAGSVTGVELKGLTFIGATDVSVGAFGSSNASATFNDCEWRSQNTGTASVLIFNGVILSSSRRNLAGGNLLPFEE
;
A
#
# COMPACT_ATOMS: atom_id res chain seq x y z
N MET A 1 -6.93 -9.34 19.64
CA MET A 1 -6.61 -8.27 18.67
C MET A 1 -5.21 -7.80 19.01
N SER A 2 -4.21 -8.15 18.19
CA SER A 2 -2.82 -7.77 18.45
C SER A 2 -2.60 -6.36 17.91
N MET A 3 -2.04 -5.46 18.72
CA MET A 3 -1.73 -4.08 18.34
C MET A 3 -0.23 -3.98 18.09
N PHE A 4 0.17 -3.63 16.87
CA PHE A 4 1.57 -3.41 16.51
C PHE A 4 1.83 -1.91 16.41
N CYS A 5 2.80 -1.42 17.18
CA CYS A 5 3.22 -0.02 17.13
C CYS A 5 4.42 0.11 16.19
N LEU A 6 4.25 0.81 15.08
CA LEU A 6 5.28 1.01 14.07
C LEU A 6 6.07 2.27 14.38
N SER A 7 7.38 2.10 14.56
CA SER A 7 8.34 3.19 14.72
C SER A 7 9.10 3.43 13.41
N LYS A 8 9.82 4.54 13.32
CA LYS A 8 10.69 4.84 12.16
C LYS A 8 11.69 3.73 11.79
N TYR A 9 11.99 2.82 12.71
CA TYR A 9 12.96 1.73 12.53
C TYR A 9 12.33 0.43 12.02
N LEU A 10 11.01 0.28 12.14
CA LEU A 10 10.27 -0.86 11.63
C LEU A 10 9.47 -0.37 10.42
N MET A 11 9.95 -0.67 9.22
CA MET A 11 9.22 -0.25 8.02
C MET A 11 7.84 -0.91 8.02
N PRO A 12 6.75 -0.18 7.71
CA PRO A 12 5.41 -0.75 7.65
C PRO A 12 5.32 -1.92 6.67
N ALA A 13 6.13 -1.92 5.61
CA ALA A 13 6.21 -3.02 4.65
C ALA A 13 6.57 -4.36 5.32
N GLU A 14 7.50 -4.37 6.28
CA GLU A 14 7.92 -5.60 6.97
C GLU A 14 6.82 -6.09 7.92
N ALA A 15 6.22 -5.19 8.69
CA ALA A 15 5.16 -5.53 9.64
C ALA A 15 3.86 -5.99 8.93
N VAL A 16 3.52 -5.35 7.82
CA VAL A 16 2.36 -5.74 7.00
C VAL A 16 2.64 -7.06 6.27
N ALA A 17 3.85 -7.28 5.76
CA ALA A 17 4.22 -8.55 5.13
C ALA A 17 4.20 -9.73 6.12
N GLU A 18 4.66 -9.52 7.35
CA GLU A 18 4.61 -10.54 8.41
C GLU A 18 3.16 -10.94 8.73
N ALA A 19 2.26 -9.98 8.88
CA ALA A 19 0.84 -10.27 9.11
C ALA A 19 0.15 -10.92 7.90
N GLY A 20 0.54 -10.50 6.69
CA GLY A 20 0.13 -11.10 5.42
C GLY A 20 0.35 -12.62 5.37
N SER A 21 1.47 -13.09 5.94
CA SER A 21 1.82 -14.52 5.93
C SER A 21 0.85 -15.42 6.71
N ASN A 22 0.10 -14.87 7.67
CA ASN A 22 -0.89 -15.61 8.47
C ASN A 22 -2.32 -15.51 7.92
N GLY A 23 -2.52 -14.81 6.79
CA GLY A 23 -3.83 -14.66 6.13
C GLY A 23 -4.86 -13.85 6.95
N LYS A 24 -4.44 -13.17 8.01
CA LYS A 24 -5.28 -12.31 8.85
C LYS A 24 -4.64 -10.93 8.95
N GLY A 25 -5.39 -9.90 8.59
CA GLY A 25 -5.01 -8.52 8.84
C GLY A 25 -5.01 -8.20 10.33
N GLY A 26 -4.66 -6.97 10.64
CA GLY A 26 -4.59 -6.45 12.00
C GLY A 26 -4.56 -4.94 12.02
N VAL A 27 -4.47 -4.38 13.22
CA VAL A 27 -4.33 -2.94 13.42
C VAL A 27 -2.86 -2.58 13.58
N PHE A 28 -2.36 -1.84 12.60
CA PHE A 28 -1.01 -1.27 12.57
C PHE A 28 -1.11 0.20 12.92
N THR A 29 -0.67 0.53 14.13
CA THR A 29 -0.64 1.90 14.61
C THR A 29 0.74 2.47 14.38
N ILE A 30 0.83 3.52 13.56
CA ILE A 30 2.05 4.28 13.36
C ILE A 30 2.16 5.30 14.50
N THR A 31 3.33 5.41 15.13
CA THR A 31 3.55 6.46 16.12
C THR A 31 3.35 7.85 15.51
N PRO A 32 2.67 8.80 16.19
CA PRO A 32 2.52 10.16 15.69
C PRO A 32 3.84 10.83 15.29
N ASN A 33 3.80 11.72 14.30
CA ASN A 33 4.92 12.48 13.75
C ASN A 33 6.01 11.63 13.06
N VAL A 34 5.70 10.40 12.67
CA VAL A 34 6.62 9.56 11.90
C VAL A 34 6.55 9.91 10.41
N VAL A 35 7.72 10.07 9.79
CA VAL A 35 7.88 10.25 8.34
C VAL A 35 8.57 9.00 7.77
N PHE A 36 7.91 8.34 6.83
CA PHE A 36 8.45 7.25 6.03
C PHE A 36 8.93 7.78 4.69
N ASN A 37 10.25 7.75 4.47
CA ASN A 37 10.84 8.10 3.19
C ASN A 37 10.86 6.88 2.27
N LEU A 38 10.00 6.90 1.26
CA LEU A 38 9.98 5.94 0.18
C LEU A 38 10.87 6.47 -0.94
N THR A 39 11.75 5.61 -1.47
CA THR A 39 12.63 5.93 -2.59
C THR A 39 12.22 5.11 -3.79
N SER A 40 12.75 5.42 -4.97
CA SER A 40 12.57 4.59 -6.17
C SER A 40 13.13 3.16 -6.02
N GLU A 41 14.04 2.97 -5.08
CA GLU A 41 14.64 1.66 -4.74
C GLU A 41 13.79 0.87 -3.74
N ASN A 42 12.85 1.52 -3.04
CA ASN A 42 11.95 0.86 -2.10
C ASN A 42 10.65 0.45 -2.80
N LEU A 43 10.25 -0.80 -2.62
CA LEU A 43 8.94 -1.29 -3.06
C LEU A 43 7.81 -0.57 -2.30
N PRO A 44 6.61 -0.42 -2.88
CA PRO A 44 5.45 0.08 -2.15
C PRO A 44 5.15 -0.79 -0.94
N ILE A 45 4.43 -0.24 0.03
CA ILE A 45 3.89 -1.03 1.13
C ILE A 45 2.74 -1.87 0.58
N VAL A 46 2.97 -3.18 0.49
CA VAL A 46 1.99 -4.13 -0.06
C VAL A 46 1.08 -4.62 1.06
N ILE A 47 -0.23 -4.41 0.90
CA ILE A 47 -1.28 -4.95 1.75
C ILE A 47 -1.90 -6.14 1.03
N ASN A 48 -1.69 -7.35 1.57
CA ASN A 48 -2.16 -8.62 1.00
C ASN A 48 -3.02 -9.44 1.96
N ALA A 49 -3.44 -8.86 3.09
CA ALA A 49 -4.38 -9.47 4.03
C ALA A 49 -5.64 -8.62 4.21
N SER A 50 -6.81 -9.26 4.20
CA SER A 50 -8.09 -8.63 4.54
C SER A 50 -8.12 -8.17 6.00
N ASP A 51 -8.99 -7.21 6.28
CA ASP A 51 -9.20 -6.60 7.61
C ASP A 51 -7.93 -5.93 8.16
N THR A 52 -7.09 -5.40 7.26
CA THR A 52 -5.88 -4.65 7.60
C THR A 52 -6.22 -3.19 7.82
N ILE A 53 -5.92 -2.66 9.01
CA ILE A 53 -6.08 -1.26 9.36
C ILE A 53 -4.69 -0.66 9.58
N ILE A 54 -4.34 0.37 8.81
CA ILE A 54 -3.14 1.16 9.03
C ILE A 54 -3.57 2.56 9.45
N GLN A 55 -3.21 2.94 10.68
CA GLN A 55 -3.65 4.19 11.27
C GLN A 55 -2.48 5.01 11.82
N CYS A 56 -2.53 6.32 11.62
CA CYS A 56 -1.66 7.24 12.33
C CYS A 56 -2.16 7.43 13.75
N GLY A 57 -1.34 7.10 14.74
CA GLY A 57 -1.70 7.19 16.16
C GLY A 57 -2.92 6.37 16.55
N THR A 58 -3.45 6.60 17.75
CA THR A 58 -4.53 5.76 18.29
C THR A 58 -5.89 6.11 17.71
N GLU A 59 -6.08 7.35 17.28
CA GLU A 59 -7.34 7.85 16.75
C GLU A 59 -7.43 7.69 15.23
N GLY A 60 -6.28 7.61 14.54
CA GLY A 60 -6.25 7.57 13.09
C GLY A 60 -6.54 8.94 12.49
N SER A 61 -6.11 10.04 13.13
CA SER A 61 -6.34 11.40 12.64
C SER A 61 -5.11 11.93 11.91
N ARG A 62 -5.31 12.71 10.83
CA ARG A 62 -4.20 13.39 10.14
C ARG A 62 -3.45 14.37 11.01
N ASN A 63 -4.07 14.85 12.10
CA ASN A 63 -3.43 15.74 13.06
C ASN A 63 -2.28 15.06 13.83
N GLU A 64 -2.24 13.72 13.83
CA GLU A 64 -1.13 12.93 14.38
C GLU A 64 0.07 12.85 13.43
N ASN A 65 -0.05 13.40 12.21
CA ASN A 65 1.06 13.76 11.31
C ASN A 65 1.99 12.59 10.89
N CYS A 66 1.41 11.46 10.50
CA CYS A 66 2.17 10.36 9.88
C CYS A 66 2.24 10.57 8.36
N VAL A 67 3.46 10.64 7.83
CA VAL A 67 3.71 11.03 6.44
C VAL A 67 4.42 9.91 5.68
N PHE A 68 3.91 9.58 4.50
CA PHE A 68 4.61 8.80 3.49
C PHE A 68 5.12 9.77 2.41
N LEU A 69 6.43 9.82 2.24
CA LEU A 69 7.12 10.79 1.40
C LEU A 69 7.93 10.08 0.32
N GLY A 70 7.64 10.37 -0.95
CA GLY A 70 8.38 9.90 -2.12
C GLY A 70 7.91 8.57 -2.67
N GLY A 71 8.81 7.88 -3.39
CA GLY A 71 8.56 6.59 -4.03
C GLY A 71 7.79 6.70 -5.34
N SER A 72 7.76 5.61 -6.11
CA SER A 72 6.85 5.50 -7.25
C SER A 72 5.41 5.35 -6.79
N ARG A 73 5.21 4.55 -5.72
CA ARG A 73 3.92 4.30 -5.07
C ARG A 73 4.08 4.26 -3.56
N HIS A 74 3.08 4.75 -2.81
CA HIS A 74 3.08 4.64 -1.35
C HIS A 74 2.54 3.28 -0.89
N PHE A 75 1.37 2.89 -1.40
CA PHE A 75 0.70 1.64 -1.05
C PHE A 75 0.23 0.86 -2.27
N GLU A 76 0.24 -0.46 -2.14
CA GLU A 76 -0.34 -1.39 -3.11
C GLU A 76 -1.23 -2.40 -2.39
N LEU A 77 -2.52 -2.44 -2.74
CA LEU A 77 -3.46 -3.44 -2.26
C LEU A 77 -3.47 -4.58 -3.28
N ALA A 78 -2.91 -5.71 -2.88
CA ALA A 78 -2.68 -6.85 -3.75
C ALA A 78 -3.77 -7.91 -3.59
N GLY A 79 -4.25 -8.46 -4.70
CA GLY A 79 -5.23 -9.55 -4.70
C GLY A 79 -6.63 -9.08 -4.30
N SER A 80 -7.43 -10.01 -3.76
CA SER A 80 -8.84 -9.74 -3.41
C SER A 80 -9.02 -9.37 -1.93
N VAL A 81 -8.14 -8.52 -1.40
CA VAL A 81 -8.22 -8.08 0.00
C VAL A 81 -9.47 -7.23 0.25
N THR A 82 -10.14 -7.49 1.36
CA THR A 82 -11.38 -6.81 1.76
C THR A 82 -11.20 -6.16 3.12
N GLY A 83 -11.92 -5.07 3.39
CA GLY A 83 -11.88 -4.43 4.71
C GLY A 83 -10.56 -3.76 5.03
N VAL A 84 -9.81 -3.31 4.01
CA VAL A 84 -8.60 -2.51 4.23
C VAL A 84 -9.00 -1.09 4.64
N GLU A 85 -8.37 -0.55 5.68
CA GLU A 85 -8.57 0.83 6.10
C GLU A 85 -7.24 1.56 6.24
N LEU A 86 -7.13 2.73 5.61
CA LEU A 86 -6.04 3.67 5.82
C LEU A 86 -6.59 4.90 6.54
N LYS A 87 -6.02 5.24 7.70
CA LYS A 87 -6.56 6.29 8.58
C LYS A 87 -5.51 7.34 8.97
N GLY A 88 -5.82 8.61 8.76
CA GLY A 88 -5.00 9.74 9.24
C GLY A 88 -3.62 9.85 8.58
N LEU A 89 -3.46 9.27 7.39
CA LEU A 89 -2.17 9.24 6.69
C LEU A 89 -2.04 10.42 5.72
N THR A 90 -0.85 10.99 5.63
CA THR A 90 -0.49 12.01 4.63
C THR A 90 0.41 11.41 3.56
N PHE A 91 0.08 11.62 2.28
CA PHE A 91 0.80 11.10 1.13
C PHE A 91 1.41 12.24 0.29
N ILE A 92 2.73 12.20 0.06
CA ILE A 92 3.47 13.27 -0.61
C ILE A 92 4.51 12.69 -1.55
N GLY A 93 4.59 13.17 -2.79
CA GLY A 93 5.76 12.89 -3.63
C GLY A 93 5.72 11.57 -4.42
N ALA A 94 4.58 10.91 -4.57
CA ALA A 94 4.47 9.75 -5.45
C ALA A 94 4.66 10.14 -6.93
N THR A 95 5.52 9.41 -7.63
CA THR A 95 5.86 9.67 -9.05
C THR A 95 5.08 8.83 -10.06
N ASP A 96 4.36 7.78 -9.64
CA ASP A 96 3.45 6.98 -10.48
C ASP A 96 2.02 7.00 -9.93
N VAL A 97 1.71 6.22 -8.88
CA VAL A 97 0.38 6.18 -8.27
C VAL A 97 0.56 6.17 -6.77
N SER A 98 -0.09 7.07 -6.04
CA SER A 98 0.09 7.07 -4.57
C SER A 98 -0.45 5.78 -3.93
N VAL A 99 -1.69 5.38 -4.22
CA VAL A 99 -2.25 4.11 -3.75
C VAL A 99 -2.84 3.33 -4.92
N GLY A 100 -2.27 2.15 -5.21
CA GLY A 100 -2.79 1.24 -6.22
C GLY A 100 -3.65 0.15 -5.59
N ALA A 101 -4.89 0.01 -6.05
CA ALA A 101 -5.80 -1.07 -5.67
C ALA A 101 -6.03 -1.98 -6.88
N PHE A 102 -5.30 -3.09 -6.90
CA PHE A 102 -5.24 -4.03 -8.02
C PHE A 102 -5.91 -5.35 -7.63
N GLY A 103 -7.22 -5.27 -7.42
CA GLY A 103 -8.02 -6.36 -6.88
C GLY A 103 -9.17 -6.79 -7.78
N SER A 104 -9.82 -7.88 -7.38
CA SER A 104 -11.07 -8.31 -8.00
C SER A 104 -12.22 -7.37 -7.62
N SER A 105 -13.41 -7.61 -8.19
CA SER A 105 -14.64 -6.89 -7.85
C SER A 105 -15.03 -6.97 -6.37
N ASN A 106 -14.44 -7.90 -5.62
CA ASN A 106 -14.74 -8.09 -4.20
C ASN A 106 -13.76 -7.31 -3.30
N ALA A 107 -12.67 -6.77 -3.84
CA ALA A 107 -11.71 -6.02 -3.06
C ALA A 107 -12.32 -4.72 -2.52
N SER A 108 -11.95 -4.33 -1.30
CA SER A 108 -12.46 -3.11 -0.68
C SER A 108 -11.44 -2.42 0.20
N ALA A 109 -11.42 -1.08 0.09
CA ALA A 109 -10.54 -0.21 0.84
C ALA A 109 -11.25 1.08 1.23
N THR A 110 -11.01 1.57 2.44
CA THR A 110 -11.54 2.83 2.95
C THR A 110 -10.39 3.76 3.34
N PHE A 111 -10.51 5.03 2.98
CA PHE A 111 -9.55 6.08 3.35
C PHE A 111 -10.26 7.06 4.28
N ASN A 112 -9.85 7.11 5.54
CA ASN A 112 -10.47 7.93 6.57
C ASN A 112 -9.51 9.04 7.01
N ASP A 113 -9.92 10.30 6.86
CA ASP A 113 -9.09 11.46 7.20
C ASP A 113 -7.67 11.43 6.58
N CYS A 114 -7.55 10.87 5.37
CA CYS A 114 -6.30 10.86 4.61
C CYS A 114 -6.12 12.17 3.82
N GLU A 115 -4.87 12.55 3.58
CA GLU A 115 -4.53 13.74 2.80
C GLU A 115 -3.49 13.40 1.72
N TRP A 116 -3.75 13.79 0.48
CA TRP A 116 -2.76 13.79 -0.59
C TRP A 116 -2.31 15.23 -0.82
N ARG A 117 -1.06 15.55 -0.49
CA ARG A 117 -0.53 16.92 -0.65
C ARG A 117 0.11 17.14 -2.02
N SER A 118 0.41 18.40 -2.32
CA SER A 118 1.17 18.80 -3.49
C SER A 118 2.50 18.04 -3.60
N GLN A 119 3.01 17.85 -4.82
CA GLN A 119 4.21 17.08 -5.21
C GLN A 119 3.97 15.62 -5.57
N ASN A 120 2.75 15.08 -5.41
CA ASN A 120 2.37 13.88 -6.14
C ASN A 120 2.27 14.24 -7.64
N THR A 121 3.22 13.76 -8.45
CA THR A 121 3.33 14.08 -9.89
C THR A 121 2.90 12.91 -10.78
N GLY A 122 2.54 11.79 -10.17
CA GLY A 122 2.07 10.60 -10.85
C GLY A 122 0.70 10.74 -11.52
N THR A 123 0.23 9.64 -12.08
CA THR A 123 -1.02 9.53 -12.84
C THR A 123 -2.28 9.63 -11.96
N ALA A 124 -2.23 9.19 -10.70
CA ALA A 124 -3.37 9.24 -9.79
C ALA A 124 -2.98 9.23 -8.30
N SER A 125 -3.82 9.84 -7.46
CA SER A 125 -3.76 9.69 -5.99
C SER A 125 -4.21 8.30 -5.54
N VAL A 126 -5.28 7.79 -6.13
CA VAL A 126 -5.78 6.43 -5.93
C VAL A 126 -6.14 5.87 -7.30
N LEU A 127 -5.55 4.73 -7.67
CA LEU A 127 -5.91 3.99 -8.88
C LEU A 127 -6.63 2.71 -8.48
N ILE A 128 -7.87 2.56 -8.93
CA ILE A 128 -8.64 1.32 -8.78
C ILE A 128 -8.66 0.65 -10.15
N PHE A 129 -8.10 -0.56 -10.22
CA PHE A 129 -8.07 -1.31 -11.46
C PHE A 129 -8.54 -2.74 -11.19
N ASN A 130 -9.70 -3.06 -11.78
CA ASN A 130 -10.28 -4.40 -11.76
C ASN A 130 -9.94 -5.09 -13.08
N GLY A 131 -8.79 -5.77 -13.10
CA GLY A 131 -8.28 -6.52 -14.23
C GLY A 131 -7.17 -7.46 -13.79
N VAL A 132 -6.86 -8.47 -14.60
CA VAL A 132 -5.76 -9.39 -14.32
C VAL A 132 -4.45 -8.62 -14.41
N ILE A 133 -3.89 -8.22 -13.27
CA ILE A 133 -2.48 -7.85 -13.23
C ILE A 133 -1.71 -9.15 -13.36
N LEU A 134 -1.13 -9.36 -14.54
CA LEU A 134 -0.08 -10.36 -14.70
C LEU A 134 1.06 -9.92 -13.77
N SER A 135 1.11 -10.47 -12.56
CA SER A 135 2.23 -10.24 -11.66
C SER A 135 3.48 -10.77 -12.35
N SER A 136 4.28 -9.89 -12.93
CA SER A 136 5.57 -10.24 -13.52
C SER A 136 6.55 -10.54 -12.39
N SER A 137 6.45 -11.75 -11.84
CA SER A 137 7.44 -12.34 -10.92
C SER A 137 7.44 -13.86 -11.01
N ARG A 138 7.77 -14.38 -12.20
CA ARG A 138 8.77 -15.44 -12.37
C ARG A 138 9.54 -15.19 -13.67
N ARG A 139 10.61 -14.39 -13.62
CA ARG A 139 11.72 -14.61 -14.55
C ARG A 139 12.36 -15.95 -14.16
N ASN A 140 11.79 -17.05 -14.64
CA ASN A 140 12.59 -18.20 -15.00
C ASN A 140 12.80 -18.09 -16.50
N LEU A 141 14.01 -17.68 -16.87
CA LEU A 141 14.55 -17.91 -18.21
C LEU A 141 14.62 -19.43 -18.42
N ALA A 142 13.56 -20.00 -18.99
CA ALA A 142 13.58 -21.32 -19.59
C ALA A 142 12.46 -21.41 -20.64
N GLY A 143 12.86 -21.16 -21.90
CA GLY A 143 12.21 -21.59 -23.14
C GLY A 143 10.68 -21.70 -23.19
N GLY A 144 10.04 -20.72 -23.81
CA GLY A 144 8.66 -20.84 -24.30
C GLY A 144 8.35 -19.72 -25.28
N ASN A 145 8.23 -20.07 -26.56
CA ASN A 145 7.94 -19.13 -27.66
C ASN A 145 6.71 -18.27 -27.36
N LEU A 146 6.88 -16.95 -27.41
CA LEU A 146 5.78 -16.01 -27.56
C LEU A 146 5.44 -15.93 -29.05
N LEU A 147 4.24 -16.36 -29.43
CA LEU A 147 3.62 -15.93 -30.68
C LEU A 147 2.99 -14.55 -30.47
N PRO A 148 3.01 -13.65 -31.47
CA PRO A 148 2.39 -12.34 -31.35
C PRO A 148 0.86 -12.45 -31.42
N PHE A 149 0.17 -11.66 -30.62
CA PHE A 149 -1.25 -11.37 -30.80
C PHE A 149 -1.38 -10.18 -31.75
N GLU A 150 -1.91 -10.42 -32.95
CA GLU A 150 -2.58 -9.43 -33.79
C GLU A 150 -4.09 -9.60 -33.61
N GLU A 151 -4.81 -8.49 -33.40
CA GLU A 151 -5.81 -7.95 -34.34
C GLU A 151 -5.95 -6.45 -34.12
#